data_AF-A0A091EE57-F1
#
_entry.id   AF-A0A091EE57-F1
#
_cell.length_a   1.000
_cell.length_b   1.000
_cell.length_c   1.000
_cell.angle_alpha   90.00
_cell.angle_beta   90.00
_cell.angle_gamma   90.00
#
_symmetry.space_group_name_H-M   'P 1'
#
loop_
_entity.id
_entity.type
_entity.pdbx_description
1 polymer ?
#
loop_
_entity_poly.entity_id
_entity_poly.type
_entity_poly.pdbx_seq_one_letter_code
_entity_poly.pdbx_strand_id
1 'polypeptide(L)' 'ALCLQPMDEGSCQRHSLLWYFHGPTNSCRPFLFGGCRGNSNRFPSKRECERHC' A
#
# COMPACT_ATOMS: atom_id res chain seq x y z
N ALA A 1 -13.82 0.71 2.39
CA ALA A 1 -13.03 -0.46 2.84
C ALA A 1 -11.60 -0.31 2.34
N LEU A 2 -10.71 0.21 3.20
CA LEU A 2 -9.32 0.55 2.86
C LEU A 2 -8.54 -0.67 2.35
N CYS A 3 -8.67 -1.80 3.03
CA CYS A 3 -7.97 -3.05 2.73
C CYS A 3 -8.43 -3.74 1.43
N LEU A 4 -9.55 -3.28 0.85
CA LEU A 4 -10.06 -3.82 -0.42
C LEU A 4 -9.62 -2.98 -1.63
N GLN A 5 -8.93 -1.85 -1.41
CA GLN A 5 -8.43 -1.04 -2.52
C GLN A 5 -7.24 -1.75 -3.18
N PRO A 6 -7.07 -1.63 -4.51
CA PRO A 6 -5.90 -2.18 -5.19
C PRO A 6 -4.62 -1.46 -4.74
N MET A 7 -3.46 -2.07 -5.01
CA MET A 7 -2.20 -1.33 -4.96
C MET A 7 -2.23 -0.21 -6.00
N ASP A 8 -1.74 0.98 -5.61
CA ASP A 8 -1.72 2.15 -6.48
C ASP A 8 -0.45 2.98 -6.21
N GLU A 9 0.47 2.93 -7.16
CA GLU A 9 1.74 3.66 -7.13
C GLU A 9 1.54 5.18 -7.28
N GLY A 10 0.39 5.63 -7.80
CA GLY A 10 0.18 7.03 -8.15
C GLY A 10 0.98 7.45 -9.38
N SER A 11 1.02 8.77 -9.65
CA SER A 11 1.55 9.31 -10.92
C SER A 11 2.84 10.12 -10.78
N CYS A 12 3.35 10.32 -9.57
CA CYS A 12 4.61 11.02 -9.34
C CYS A 12 5.80 10.05 -9.39
N GLN A 13 7.02 10.59 -9.53
CA GLN A 13 8.27 9.78 -9.63
C GLN A 13 9.20 9.93 -8.43
N ARG A 14 8.64 10.22 -7.24
CA ARG A 14 9.40 10.29 -5.98
C ARG A 14 9.19 9.00 -5.19
N HIS A 15 9.86 7.95 -5.64
CA HIS A 15 9.60 6.59 -5.16
C HIS A 15 9.94 6.43 -3.68
N SER A 16 9.04 5.81 -2.94
CA SER A 16 9.24 5.37 -1.56
C SER A 16 8.72 3.94 -1.41
N LEU A 17 9.47 3.09 -0.71
CA LEU A 17 9.02 1.73 -0.41
C LEU A 17 7.97 1.76 0.71
N LEU A 18 6.75 1.36 0.40
CA LEU A 18 5.62 1.25 1.34
C LEU A 18 5.03 -0.16 1.30
N TRP A 19 4.00 -0.39 2.10
CA TRP A 19 3.29 -1.67 2.21
C TRP A 19 1.83 -1.48 1.86
N TYR A 20 1.23 -2.44 1.17
CA TYR A 20 -0.21 -2.50 0.91
C TYR A 20 -0.75 -3.88 1.30
N PHE A 21 -2.03 -3.96 1.63
CA PHE A 21 -2.71 -5.21 1.89
C PHE A 21 -3.14 -5.87 0.57
N HIS A 22 -2.67 -7.08 0.33
CA HIS A 22 -3.01 -7.88 -0.85
C HIS A 22 -4.07 -8.91 -0.48
N GLY A 23 -5.34 -8.55 -0.72
CA GLY A 23 -6.50 -9.39 -0.42
C GLY A 23 -6.44 -10.83 -0.93
N PRO A 24 -6.00 -11.10 -2.18
CA PRO A 24 -5.96 -12.47 -2.71
C PRO A 24 -5.05 -13.43 -1.93
N THR A 25 -3.99 -12.92 -1.29
CA THR A 25 -3.09 -13.74 -0.45
C THR A 25 -3.27 -13.48 1.04
N ASN A 26 -4.24 -12.65 1.41
CA ASN A 26 -4.50 -12.21 2.76
C ASN A 26 -3.22 -11.75 3.49
N SER A 27 -2.39 -10.95 2.81
CA SER A 27 -1.06 -10.59 3.33
C SER A 27 -0.60 -9.21 2.89
N CYS A 28 0.22 -8.58 3.72
CA CYS A 28 0.84 -7.30 3.42
C CYS A 28 2.10 -7.47 2.58
N ARG A 29 2.17 -6.77 1.45
CA ARG A 29 3.28 -6.85 0.48
C ARG A 29 3.91 -5.48 0.26
N PRO A 30 5.23 -5.40 0.03
CA PRO A 30 5.88 -4.14 -0.29
C PRO A 30 5.53 -3.69 -1.71
N PHE A 31 5.49 -2.38 -1.94
CA PHE A 31 5.33 -1.76 -3.26
C PHE A 31 6.04 -0.40 -3.32
N LEU A 32 6.30 0.09 -4.53
CA LEU A 32 6.80 1.46 -4.74
C LEU A 32 5.62 2.42 -4.81
N PHE A 33 5.69 3.49 -4.04
CA PHE A 33 4.75 4.59 -4.12
C PHE A 33 5.44 5.81 -4.73
N GLY A 34 4.84 6.36 -5.77
CA GLY A 34 5.30 7.51 -6.55
C GLY A 34 5.38 8.83 -5.80
N GLY A 35 4.82 8.90 -4.59
CA GLY A 35 4.91 10.08 -3.71
C GLY A 35 3.74 11.06 -3.84
N CYS A 36 2.78 10.81 -4.73
CA CYS A 36 1.54 11.59 -4.82
C CYS A 36 0.39 10.76 -5.42
N ARG A 37 -0.84 11.24 -5.28
CA ARG A 37 -2.06 10.51 -5.71
C ARG A 37 -2.12 9.14 -5.02
N GLY A 38 -2.65 8.13 -5.69
CA GLY A 38 -2.86 6.81 -5.11
C GLY A 38 -4.09 6.73 -4.21
N ASN A 39 -4.16 5.66 -3.42
CA ASN A 39 -5.25 5.40 -2.48
C ASN A 39 -4.74 5.10 -1.07
N SER A 40 -5.64 4.77 -0.15
CA SER A 40 -5.33 4.63 1.28
C SER A 40 -4.81 3.25 1.68
N ASN A 41 -4.80 2.27 0.78
CA ASN A 41 -4.15 0.97 1.01
C ASN A 41 -2.62 1.10 0.89
N ARG A 42 -2.04 1.92 1.77
CA ARG A 42 -0.60 2.18 1.84
C ARG A 42 -0.21 2.43 3.29
N PHE A 43 0.87 1.79 3.73
CA PHE A 43 1.34 1.82 5.10
C PHE A 43 2.87 1.93 5.14
N PRO A 44 3.45 2.59 6.15
CA PRO A 44 4.90 2.78 6.23
C PRO A 44 5.63 1.50 6.66
N SER A 45 4.93 0.49 7.19
CA SER A 45 5.54 -0.79 7.58
C SER A 45 4.57 -1.96 7.42
N LYS A 46 5.15 -3.17 7.31
CA LYS A 46 4.38 -4.43 7.31
C LYS A 46 3.48 -4.54 8.54
N ARG A 47 4.03 -4.27 9.73
CA ARG A 47 3.31 -4.34 11.01
C ARG A 47 2.09 -3.44 11.03
N GLU A 48 2.21 -2.24 10.48
CA GLU A 48 1.10 -1.29 10.46
C GLU A 48 0.01 -1.73 9.49
N CYS A 49 0.38 -2.24 8.31
CA CYS A 49 -0.55 -2.87 7.39
C CYS A 49 -1.32 -4.04 8.03
N GLU A 50 -0.61 -4.98 8.67
CA GLU A 50 -1.22 -6.15 9.33
C GLU A 50 -2.12 -5.76 10.51
N ARG A 51 -1.81 -4.66 11.21
CA ARG A 51 -2.66 -4.13 12.28
C ARG A 51 -3.96 -3.53 11.74
N HIS A 52 -3.96 -3.03 10.51
CA HIS A 52 -5.09 -2.32 9.92
C HIS A 52 -6.03 -3.21 9.10
N CYS A 53 -5.61 -4.40 8.62
CA CYS A 53 -6.32 -5.14 7.56
C CYS A 53 -6.60 -6.64 7.77
#